data_AF-A0A369GPK7-F1
#
_entry.id   AF-A0A369GPK7-F1
#
_cell.length_a   1.000
_cell.length_b   1.000
_cell.length_c   1.000
_cell.angle_alpha   90.00
_cell.angle_beta   90.00
_cell.angle_gamma   90.00
#
_symmetry.space_group_name_H-M   'P 1'
#
loop_
_entity.id
_entity.type
_entity.pdbx_description
1 polymer ?
#
loop_
_entity_poly.entity_id
_entity_poly.type
_entity_poly.pdbx_seq_one_letter_code
_entity_poly.pdbx_strand_id
1 'polypeptide(L)'
;MDLDFSEGHIDGAWPMATEEDLEMYAYRVAGTVAASLLTLSLQHYSLGQDSKSIERIIRAGGEMGQALQYINIARDVPDDAAIGRVYIPSSWLREEGLHPRDVVSRPNDARVTKPKYRLLGKAEGIYRATEGVMGELPGEVRSPIRTVVESYMAIGVMVRAGGSAGSCRMKEELKLPWWRRLIVARRAMSRG
;
A
#
# COMPACT_ATOMS: atom_id res chain seq x y z
N MET A 1 25.75 -17.81 15.71
CA MET A 1 25.64 -16.57 14.92
C MET A 1 24.64 -15.70 15.67
N ASP A 2 25.15 -14.93 16.61
CA ASP A 2 24.33 -13.94 17.30
C ASP A 2 24.04 -12.83 16.30
N LEU A 3 22.76 -12.68 15.94
CA LEU A 3 22.29 -11.53 15.19
C LEU A 3 22.13 -10.39 16.19
N ASP A 4 23.27 -9.81 16.56
CA ASP A 4 23.30 -8.56 17.29
C ASP A 4 22.77 -7.51 16.31
N PHE A 5 21.49 -7.17 16.45
CA PHE A 5 20.92 -6.01 15.78
C PHE A 5 21.63 -4.82 16.41
N SER A 6 22.61 -4.26 15.71
CA SER A 6 23.18 -3.00 16.14
C SER A 6 22.00 -2.04 16.33
N GLU A 7 21.85 -1.52 17.54
CA GLU A 7 21.07 -0.32 17.78
C GLU A 7 21.79 0.80 17.04
N GLY A 8 21.60 0.82 15.73
CA GLY A 8 21.98 1.92 14.87
C GLY A 8 21.17 3.11 15.36
N HIS A 9 21.75 3.86 16.28
CA HIS A 9 21.36 5.24 16.49
C HIS A 9 21.66 5.97 15.18
N ILE A 10 20.71 5.92 14.25
CA ILE A 10 20.74 6.74 13.04
C ILE A 10 20.59 8.18 13.52
N ASP A 11 21.73 8.87 13.60
CA ASP A 11 21.89 10.27 14.01
C ASP A 11 20.78 11.17 13.44
N GLY A 12 19.69 11.36 14.19
CA GLY A 12 18.60 12.28 13.85
C GLY A 12 17.95 12.13 12.46
N ALA A 13 18.36 11.15 11.66
CA ALA A 13 18.00 10.99 10.25
C ALA A 13 16.77 10.09 10.16
N TRP A 14 15.72 10.62 9.55
CA TRP A 14 14.50 9.87 9.34
C TRP A 14 14.70 8.84 8.21
N PRO A 15 14.27 7.58 8.38
CA PRO A 15 14.60 6.50 7.43
C PRO A 15 14.11 6.72 5.99
N MET A 16 13.04 7.50 5.82
CA MET A 16 12.50 7.85 4.51
C MET A 16 12.95 9.27 4.15
N ALA A 17 14.15 9.42 3.60
CA ALA A 17 14.67 10.73 3.20
C ALA A 17 14.09 11.13 1.83
N THR A 18 14.11 10.21 0.87
CA THR A 18 13.70 10.44 -0.52
C THR A 18 12.51 9.57 -0.94
N GLU A 19 12.03 9.81 -2.16
CA GLU A 19 10.98 9.00 -2.78
C GLU A 19 11.46 7.57 -3.07
N GLU A 20 12.73 7.41 -3.42
CA GLU A 20 13.37 6.13 -3.68
C GLU A 20 13.43 5.26 -2.42
N ASP A 21 13.66 5.85 -1.24
CA ASP A 21 13.61 5.14 0.04
C ASP A 21 12.22 4.56 0.30
N LEU A 22 11.18 5.37 0.09
CA LEU A 22 9.78 4.96 0.20
C LEU A 22 9.45 3.85 -0.80
N GLU A 23 9.85 4.00 -2.05
CA GLU A 23 9.65 3.01 -3.11
C GLU A 23 10.30 1.66 -2.75
N MET A 24 11.56 1.70 -2.33
CA MET A 24 12.31 0.52 -1.90
C MET A 24 11.67 -0.14 -0.69
N TYR A 25 11.28 0.64 0.33
CA TYR A 25 10.60 0.13 1.50
C TYR A 25 9.28 -0.55 1.13
N ALA A 26 8.41 0.14 0.40
CA ALA A 26 7.10 -0.36 0.02
C ALA A 26 7.19 -1.63 -0.86
N TYR A 27 8.16 -1.68 -1.76
CA TYR A 27 8.44 -2.90 -2.53
C TYR A 27 8.90 -4.04 -1.61
N ARG A 28 9.85 -3.79 -0.70
CA ARG A 28 10.37 -4.83 0.20
C ARG A 28 9.33 -5.41 1.15
N VAL A 29 8.42 -4.59 1.68
CA VAL A 29 7.45 -5.06 2.70
C VAL A 29 6.13 -5.57 2.12
N ALA A 30 5.77 -5.17 0.90
CA ALA A 30 4.49 -5.54 0.29
C ALA A 30 4.62 -6.07 -1.13
N GLY A 31 5.48 -5.45 -1.95
CA GLY A 31 5.72 -5.90 -3.33
C GLY A 31 6.32 -7.31 -3.41
N THR A 32 7.32 -7.62 -2.59
CA THR A 32 7.90 -8.97 -2.49
C THR A 32 6.86 -10.01 -2.08
N VAL A 33 6.00 -9.69 -1.10
CA VAL A 33 4.94 -10.57 -0.63
C VAL A 33 3.96 -10.89 -1.75
N ALA A 34 3.51 -9.86 -2.49
CA ALA A 34 2.62 -10.05 -3.63
C ALA A 34 3.27 -10.89 -4.74
N ALA A 35 4.54 -10.60 -5.07
CA ALA A 35 5.29 -11.35 -6.07
C ALA A 35 5.47 -12.83 -5.67
N SER A 36 5.80 -13.12 -4.41
CA SER A 36 5.93 -14.48 -3.89
C SER A 36 4.61 -15.24 -3.90
N LEU A 37 3.51 -14.62 -3.47
CA LEU A 37 2.18 -15.24 -3.50
C LEU A 37 1.74 -15.56 -4.94
N LEU A 38 2.00 -14.66 -5.88
CA LEU A 38 1.73 -14.90 -7.30
C LEU A 38 2.61 -15.99 -7.88
N THR A 39 3.90 -16.01 -7.52
CA THR A 39 4.83 -17.06 -7.96
C THR A 39 4.29 -18.45 -7.58
N LEU A 40 3.91 -18.61 -6.31
CA LEU A 40 3.33 -19.87 -5.81
C LEU A 40 1.99 -20.18 -6.50
N SER A 41 1.12 -19.19 -6.64
CA SER A 41 -0.20 -19.39 -7.26
C SER A 41 -0.08 -19.81 -8.73
N LEU A 42 0.79 -19.16 -9.49
CA LEU A 42 0.97 -19.43 -10.93
C LEU A 42 1.68 -20.77 -11.17
N GLN A 43 2.53 -21.23 -10.25
CA GLN A 43 3.08 -22.60 -10.32
C GLN A 43 1.98 -23.68 -10.30
N HIS A 44 0.86 -23.42 -9.62
CA HIS A 44 -0.25 -24.37 -9.53
C HIS A 44 -1.32 -24.19 -10.61
N TYR A 45 -1.57 -22.95 -11.06
CA TYR A 45 -2.72 -22.63 -11.93
C TYR A 45 -2.35 -22.24 -13.38
N SER A 46 -1.09 -21.94 -13.70
CA SER A 46 -0.69 -21.46 -15.04
C SER A 46 -0.21 -22.57 -15.97
N LEU A 47 -0.98 -23.65 -16.13
CA LEU A 47 -0.68 -24.68 -17.12
C LEU A 47 -0.75 -24.07 -18.54
N GLY A 48 0.41 -23.90 -19.19
CA GLY A 48 0.51 -23.49 -20.59
C GLY A 48 0.82 -22.01 -20.86
N GLN A 49 1.05 -21.18 -19.84
CA GLN A 49 1.57 -19.82 -20.06
C GLN A 49 3.09 -19.85 -20.26
N ASP A 50 3.60 -19.01 -21.17
CA ASP A 50 5.04 -18.87 -21.36
C ASP A 50 5.70 -18.13 -20.18
N SER A 51 6.98 -18.41 -19.94
CA SER A 51 7.71 -17.86 -18.80
C SER A 51 7.77 -16.33 -18.77
N LYS A 52 7.76 -15.66 -19.93
CA LYS A 52 7.81 -14.18 -19.98
C LYS A 52 6.47 -13.58 -19.55
N SER A 53 5.36 -14.21 -19.93
CA SER A 53 4.03 -13.81 -19.46
C SER A 53 3.92 -13.97 -17.94
N ILE A 54 4.40 -15.08 -17.38
CA ILE A 54 4.43 -15.32 -15.93
C ILE A 54 5.27 -14.25 -15.21
N GLU A 55 6.49 -13.99 -15.68
CA GLU A 55 7.37 -12.98 -15.07
C GLU A 55 6.75 -11.58 -15.09
N ARG A 56 6.12 -11.20 -16.20
CA ARG A 56 5.43 -9.91 -16.34
C ARG A 56 4.26 -9.78 -15.35
N ILE A 57 3.48 -10.85 -15.16
CA ILE A 57 2.37 -10.87 -14.19
C ILE A 57 2.90 -10.76 -12.76
N ILE A 58 3.95 -11.50 -12.42
CA ILE A 58 4.58 -11.44 -11.08
C ILE A 58 5.10 -10.04 -10.79
N ARG A 59 5.77 -9.40 -11.76
CA ARG A 59 6.25 -8.02 -11.64
C ARG A 59 5.10 -7.04 -11.42
N ALA A 60 4.05 -7.12 -12.25
CA ALA A 60 2.86 -6.28 -12.11
C ALA A 60 2.18 -6.46 -10.73
N GLY A 61 2.15 -7.69 -10.21
CA GLY A 61 1.65 -7.94 -8.87
C GLY A 61 2.54 -7.38 -7.76
N GLY A 62 3.85 -7.41 -7.93
CA GLY A 62 4.79 -6.75 -7.02
C GLY A 62 4.60 -5.22 -6.98
N GLU A 63 4.44 -4.61 -8.15
CA GLU A 63 4.07 -3.19 -8.26
C GLU A 63 2.72 -2.91 -7.57
N MET A 64 1.71 -3.75 -7.81
CA MET A 64 0.42 -3.62 -7.12
C MET A 64 0.57 -3.71 -5.60
N GLY A 65 1.40 -4.62 -5.08
CA GLY A 65 1.71 -4.72 -3.65
C GLY A 65 2.29 -3.41 -3.10
N GLN A 66 3.19 -2.76 -3.83
CA GLN A 66 3.71 -1.44 -3.50
C GLN A 66 2.59 -0.37 -3.47
N ALA A 67 1.68 -0.38 -4.44
CA ALA A 67 0.52 0.53 -4.47
C ALA A 67 -0.38 0.37 -3.22
N LEU A 68 -0.63 -0.88 -2.79
CA LEU A 68 -1.40 -1.14 -1.57
C LEU A 68 -0.70 -0.59 -0.33
N GLN A 69 0.64 -0.66 -0.29
CA GLN A 69 1.40 -0.11 0.82
C GLN A 69 1.38 1.41 0.88
N TYR A 70 1.36 2.10 -0.27
CA TYR A 70 1.15 3.55 -0.29
C TYR A 70 -0.21 3.94 0.29
N ILE A 71 -1.25 3.15 0.03
CA ILE A 71 -2.58 3.37 0.61
C ILE A 71 -2.55 3.16 2.13
N ASN A 72 -1.87 2.11 2.62
CA ASN A 72 -1.68 1.89 4.05
C ASN A 72 -0.97 3.09 4.71
N ILE A 73 0.17 3.52 4.16
CA ILE A 73 0.91 4.67 4.70
C ILE A 73 0.04 5.94 4.71
N ALA A 74 -0.71 6.21 3.64
CA ALA A 74 -1.58 7.38 3.59
C ALA A 74 -2.73 7.31 4.61
N ARG A 75 -3.27 6.10 4.85
CA ARG A 75 -4.36 5.86 5.81
C ARG A 75 -3.89 6.02 7.25
N ASP A 76 -2.73 5.46 7.57
CA ASP A 76 -2.29 5.18 8.94
C ASP A 76 -1.35 6.24 9.52
N VAL A 77 -1.16 7.39 8.84
CA VAL A 77 -0.32 8.49 9.33
C VAL A 77 -0.53 8.83 10.82
N PRO A 78 -1.77 8.95 11.35
CA PRO A 78 -1.97 9.22 12.77
C PRO A 78 -1.54 8.08 13.70
N ASP A 79 -1.77 6.83 13.29
CA ASP A 79 -1.43 5.65 14.07
C ASP A 79 0.08 5.40 14.07
N ASP A 80 0.74 5.62 12.93
CA ASP A 80 2.20 5.57 12.80
C ASP A 80 2.87 6.68 13.63
N ALA A 81 2.32 7.90 13.60
CA ALA A 81 2.79 9.02 14.40
C ALA A 81 2.69 8.74 15.90
N ALA A 82 1.63 8.05 16.35
CA ALA A 82 1.42 7.69 17.75
C ALA A 82 2.53 6.78 18.32
N ILE A 83 3.21 6.03 17.45
CA ILE A 83 4.37 5.19 17.81
C ILE A 83 5.71 5.77 17.33
N GLY A 84 5.73 7.07 16.98
CA GLY A 84 6.94 7.80 16.61
C GLY A 84 7.47 7.50 15.21
N ARG A 85 6.66 6.91 14.32
CA ARG A 85 7.05 6.54 12.95
C ARG A 85 6.51 7.53 11.92
N VAL A 86 7.30 7.76 10.87
CA VAL A 86 6.91 8.56 9.71
C VAL A 86 7.45 7.89 8.45
N TYR A 87 6.54 7.46 7.57
CA TYR A 87 6.89 6.80 6.31
C TYR A 87 6.79 7.72 5.08
N ILE A 88 6.24 8.93 5.24
CA ILE A 88 6.24 9.93 4.18
C ILE A 88 7.68 10.46 4.01
N PRO A 89 8.21 10.55 2.78
CA PRO A 89 9.54 11.09 2.53
C PRO A 89 9.74 12.48 3.14
N SER A 90 10.87 12.65 3.82
CA SER A 90 11.25 13.92 4.45
C SER A 90 11.44 15.03 3.41
N SER A 91 11.86 14.68 2.20
CA SER A 91 11.89 15.58 1.04
C SER A 91 10.52 16.16 0.72
N TRP A 92 9.47 15.33 0.65
CA TRP A 92 8.10 15.79 0.38
C TRP A 92 7.51 16.62 1.52
N LEU A 93 7.80 16.26 2.77
CA LEU A 93 7.36 17.06 3.93
C LEU A 93 7.98 18.45 3.91
N ARG A 94 9.25 18.55 3.51
CA ARG A 94 9.97 19.82 3.40
C ARG A 94 9.36 20.75 2.34
N GLU A 95 8.85 20.20 1.23
CA GLU A 95 8.12 20.96 0.21
C GLU A 95 6.90 21.70 0.81
N GLU A 96 6.31 21.15 1.88
CA GLU A 96 5.18 21.73 2.61
C GLU A 96 5.58 22.49 3.89
N GLY A 97 6.88 22.70 4.12
CA GLY A 97 7.40 23.35 5.32
C GLY A 97 7.19 22.54 6.61
N LEU A 98 7.24 21.20 6.51
CA LEU A 98 7.15 20.27 7.63
C LEU A 98 8.46 19.52 7.84
N HIS A 99 8.78 19.25 9.09
CA HIS A 99 9.75 18.24 9.49
C HIS A 99 9.02 16.95 9.91
N PRO A 100 9.59 15.74 9.78
CA PRO A 100 8.93 14.52 10.24
C PRO A 100 8.49 14.56 11.73
N ARG A 101 9.24 15.25 12.59
CA ARG A 101 8.84 15.49 14.00
C ARG A 101 7.50 16.26 14.12
N ASP A 102 7.17 17.13 13.17
CA ASP A 102 5.88 17.80 13.12
C ASP A 102 4.75 16.80 12.85
N VAL A 103 4.99 15.81 11.98
CA VAL A 103 4.01 14.75 11.69
C VAL A 103 3.76 13.90 12.92
N VAL A 104 4.82 13.54 13.67
CA VAL A 104 4.68 12.81 14.94
C VAL A 104 3.85 13.60 15.95
N SER A 105 4.12 14.90 16.09
CA SER A 105 3.48 15.75 17.11
C SER A 105 2.07 16.19 16.71
N ARG A 106 1.83 16.39 15.42
CA ARG A 106 0.61 16.96 14.84
C ARG A 106 0.24 16.21 13.55
N PRO A 107 -0.11 14.91 13.62
CA PRO A 107 -0.36 14.10 12.43
C PRO A 107 -1.55 14.56 11.58
N ASN A 108 -2.44 15.36 12.17
CA ASN A 108 -3.60 15.96 11.50
C ASN A 108 -3.34 17.39 11.00
N ASP A 109 -2.09 17.86 10.98
CA ASP A 109 -1.74 19.15 10.37
C ASP A 109 -2.17 19.15 8.89
N ALA A 110 -2.92 20.16 8.48
CA ALA A 110 -3.50 20.24 7.13
C ALA A 110 -2.44 20.11 6.03
N ARG A 111 -1.19 20.52 6.29
CA ARG A 111 -0.05 20.43 5.37
C ARG A 111 0.36 18.99 5.06
N VAL A 112 0.02 18.02 5.92
CA VAL A 112 0.27 16.58 5.68
C VAL A 112 -0.66 16.00 4.60
N THR A 113 -1.76 16.68 4.29
CA THR A 113 -2.76 16.23 3.31
C THR A 113 -2.17 16.06 1.91
N LYS A 114 -1.35 17.01 1.44
CA LYS A 114 -0.81 16.96 0.08
C LYS A 114 0.19 15.80 -0.11
N PRO A 115 1.13 15.53 0.82
CA PRO A 115 1.94 14.31 0.78
C PRO A 115 1.12 13.01 0.81
N LYS A 116 0.06 12.94 1.62
CA LYS A 116 -0.87 11.80 1.61
C LYS A 116 -1.52 11.62 0.24
N TYR A 117 -1.95 12.70 -0.40
CA TYR A 117 -2.58 12.64 -1.72
C TYR A 117 -1.57 12.27 -2.83
N ARG A 118 -0.30 12.62 -2.66
CA ARG A 118 0.79 12.17 -3.55
C ARG A 118 0.97 10.64 -3.48
N LEU A 119 0.97 10.05 -2.28
CA LEU A 119 0.96 8.58 -2.11
C LEU A 119 -0.22 7.92 -2.83
N LEU A 120 -1.43 8.45 -2.63
CA LEU A 120 -2.63 7.92 -3.27
C LEU A 120 -2.59 8.08 -4.80
N GLY A 121 -2.02 9.19 -5.30
CA GLY A 121 -1.82 9.41 -6.74
C GLY A 121 -0.85 8.39 -7.35
N LYS A 122 0.25 8.07 -6.64
CA LYS A 122 1.17 7.00 -7.06
C LYS A 122 0.50 5.64 -7.07
N ALA A 123 -0.29 5.32 -6.02
CA ALA A 123 -1.03 4.06 -5.96
C ALA A 123 -2.02 3.91 -7.13
N GLU A 124 -2.79 4.97 -7.43
CA GLU A 124 -3.69 5.00 -8.60
C GLU A 124 -2.94 4.87 -9.93
N GLY A 125 -1.76 5.48 -10.05
CA GLY A 125 -0.91 5.35 -11.23
C GLY A 125 -0.48 3.91 -11.48
N ILE A 126 0.02 3.23 -10.43
CA ILE A 126 0.40 1.83 -10.50
C ILE A 126 -0.82 0.93 -10.80
N TYR A 127 -1.96 1.18 -10.15
CA TYR A 127 -3.20 0.45 -10.40
C TYR A 127 -3.56 0.48 -11.89
N ARG A 128 -3.61 1.67 -12.50
CA ARG A 128 -3.91 1.82 -13.94
C ARG A 128 -2.86 1.17 -14.84
N ALA A 129 -1.59 1.24 -14.46
CA ALA A 129 -0.50 0.65 -15.25
C ALA A 129 -0.54 -0.89 -15.25
N THR A 130 -1.06 -1.50 -14.18
CA THR A 130 -1.00 -2.95 -13.96
C THR A 130 -2.35 -3.66 -14.12
N GLU A 131 -3.49 -2.96 -14.07
CA GLU A 131 -4.83 -3.58 -14.10
C GLU A 131 -5.06 -4.51 -15.31
N GLY A 132 -4.57 -4.13 -16.49
CA GLY A 132 -4.67 -4.95 -17.70
C GLY A 132 -3.90 -6.26 -17.57
N VAL A 133 -2.65 -6.19 -17.09
CA VAL A 133 -1.79 -7.36 -16.87
C VAL A 133 -2.36 -8.27 -15.79
N MET A 134 -2.84 -7.70 -14.69
CA MET A 134 -3.47 -8.44 -13.61
C MET A 134 -4.78 -9.12 -14.06
N GLY A 135 -5.43 -8.58 -15.11
CA GLY A 135 -6.57 -9.20 -15.78
C GLY A 135 -6.25 -10.51 -16.50
N GLU A 136 -4.98 -10.84 -16.71
CA GLU A 136 -4.55 -12.07 -17.38
C GLU A 136 -4.33 -13.25 -16.43
N LEU A 137 -4.36 -13.01 -15.11
CA LEU A 137 -4.26 -14.05 -14.08
C LEU A 137 -5.29 -15.17 -14.31
N PRO A 138 -5.00 -16.45 -14.00
CA PRO A 138 -6.01 -17.50 -13.97
C PRO A 138 -7.22 -17.11 -13.12
N GLY A 139 -8.43 -17.54 -13.49
CA GLY A 139 -9.68 -17.08 -12.86
C GLY A 139 -9.72 -17.30 -11.34
N GLU A 140 -9.15 -18.43 -10.90
CA GLU A 140 -9.01 -18.87 -9.51
C GLU A 140 -8.16 -17.89 -8.68
N VAL A 141 -7.15 -17.28 -9.30
CA VAL A 141 -6.22 -16.33 -8.66
C VAL A 141 -6.70 -14.89 -8.83
N ARG A 142 -7.30 -14.58 -9.99
CA ARG A 142 -7.71 -13.22 -10.37
C ARG A 142 -8.78 -12.65 -9.46
N SER A 143 -9.84 -13.41 -9.16
CA SER A 143 -10.98 -12.93 -8.37
C SER A 143 -10.61 -12.50 -6.93
N PRO A 144 -9.89 -13.30 -6.13
CA PRO A 144 -9.48 -12.87 -4.79
C PRO A 144 -8.52 -11.69 -4.83
N ILE A 145 -7.56 -11.67 -5.76
CA ILE A 145 -6.63 -10.54 -5.90
C ILE A 145 -7.36 -9.25 -6.26
N ARG A 146 -8.26 -9.30 -7.25
CA ARG A 146 -9.08 -8.15 -7.61
C ARG A 146 -9.88 -7.63 -6.41
N THR A 147 -10.47 -8.53 -5.62
CA THR A 147 -11.23 -8.14 -4.43
C THR A 147 -10.38 -7.37 -3.42
N VAL A 148 -9.15 -7.82 -3.18
CA VAL A 148 -8.20 -7.13 -2.29
C VAL A 148 -7.85 -5.75 -2.86
N VAL A 149 -7.42 -5.70 -4.13
CA VAL A 149 -7.00 -4.45 -4.78
C VAL A 149 -8.13 -3.41 -4.75
N GLU A 150 -9.33 -3.77 -5.20
CA GLU A 150 -10.47 -2.85 -5.23
C GLU A 150 -10.88 -2.37 -3.83
N SER A 151 -10.76 -3.23 -2.81
CA SER A 151 -11.02 -2.83 -1.42
C SER A 151 -10.05 -1.76 -0.94
N TYR A 152 -8.77 -1.87 -1.30
CA TYR A 152 -7.75 -0.89 -0.96
C TYR A 152 -7.91 0.41 -1.76
N MET A 153 -8.20 0.33 -3.06
CA MET A 153 -8.46 1.53 -3.86
C MET A 153 -9.66 2.32 -3.29
N ALA A 154 -10.69 1.63 -2.82
CA ALA A 154 -11.81 2.25 -2.11
C ALA A 154 -11.39 2.93 -0.80
N ILE A 155 -10.45 2.36 -0.03
CA ILE A 155 -9.85 3.03 1.13
C ILE A 155 -9.16 4.32 0.70
N GLY A 156 -8.38 4.30 -0.38
CA GLY A 156 -7.73 5.51 -0.91
C GLY A 156 -8.74 6.64 -1.20
N VAL A 157 -9.87 6.32 -1.83
CA VAL A 157 -10.95 7.29 -2.07
C VAL A 157 -11.52 7.85 -0.76
N MET A 158 -11.72 7.02 0.26
CA MET A 158 -12.22 7.48 1.56
C MET A 158 -11.21 8.40 2.27
N VAL A 159 -9.91 8.09 2.19
CA VAL A 159 -8.84 8.97 2.72
C VAL A 159 -8.83 10.31 1.99
N ARG A 160 -9.04 10.34 0.68
CA ARG A 160 -9.18 11.61 -0.09
C ARG A 160 -10.37 12.43 0.36
N ALA A 161 -11.50 11.81 0.67
CA ALA A 161 -12.70 12.49 1.12
C ALA A 161 -12.61 13.09 2.55
N GLY A 162 -11.44 13.05 3.19
CA GLY A 162 -11.27 13.49 4.57
C GLY A 162 -11.85 12.51 5.59
N GLY A 163 -12.18 11.28 5.16
CA GLY A 163 -12.57 10.22 6.06
C GLY A 163 -11.38 9.84 6.95
N SER A 164 -11.49 10.11 8.24
CA SER A 164 -10.65 9.46 9.25
C SER A 164 -11.01 7.98 9.26
N ALA A 165 -10.26 7.15 8.52
CA ALA A 165 -10.27 5.72 8.79
C ALA A 165 -9.68 5.42 10.18
N GLY A 166 -8.89 6.35 10.73
CA GLY A 166 -8.39 6.37 12.10
C GLY A 166 -8.97 7.54 12.90
N SER A 167 -10.06 7.28 13.63
CA SER A 167 -10.33 7.84 14.96
C SER A 167 -11.61 7.21 15.50
N CYS A 168 -11.46 6.05 16.14
CA CYS A 168 -12.33 5.61 17.22
C CYS A 168 -11.53 4.61 18.05
N ARG A 169 -11.00 5.08 19.18
CA ARG A 169 -10.68 4.20 20.30
C ARG A 169 -12.01 3.63 20.79
N MET A 170 -12.43 2.51 20.23
CA MET A 170 -13.46 1.65 20.77
C MET A 170 -12.91 0.23 20.72
N LYS A 171 -13.10 -0.48 21.83
CA LYS A 171 -13.23 -1.94 21.81
C LYS A 171 -14.05 -2.34 20.58
N GLU A 172 -13.64 -3.43 19.94
CA GLU A 172 -14.30 -4.11 18.81
C GLU A 172 -13.89 -3.65 17.40
N GLU A 173 -13.12 -4.56 16.78
CA GLU A 173 -12.92 -4.80 15.36
C GLU A 173 -13.70 -3.91 14.38
N LEU A 174 -13.06 -2.91 13.79
CA LEU A 174 -13.56 -2.22 12.61
C LEU A 174 -12.64 -2.46 11.41
N LYS A 175 -12.64 -3.74 10.97
CA LYS A 175 -12.49 -4.06 9.55
C LYS A 175 -13.60 -3.31 8.80
N LEU A 176 -13.32 -2.77 7.60
CA LEU A 176 -14.34 -2.31 6.65
C LEU A 176 -15.63 -3.12 6.83
N PRO A 177 -16.81 -2.49 6.97
CA PRO A 177 -18.05 -3.22 7.14
C PRO A 177 -18.13 -4.30 6.06
N TRP A 178 -18.29 -5.55 6.47
CA TRP A 178 -18.25 -6.71 5.58
C TRP A 178 -19.16 -6.51 4.35
N TRP A 179 -20.26 -5.78 4.49
CA TRP A 179 -21.16 -5.42 3.39
C TRP A 179 -20.55 -4.47 2.35
N ARG A 180 -19.65 -3.55 2.71
CA ARG A 180 -18.93 -2.71 1.74
C ARG A 180 -17.88 -3.52 0.98
N ARG A 181 -17.19 -4.45 1.67
CA ARG A 181 -16.33 -5.45 1.01
C ARG A 181 -17.14 -6.34 0.06
N LEU A 182 -18.36 -6.73 0.44
CA LEU A 182 -19.26 -7.50 -0.42
C LEU A 182 -19.82 -6.70 -1.60
N ILE A 183 -20.08 -5.39 -1.47
CA ILE A 183 -20.51 -4.57 -2.61
C ILE A 183 -19.38 -4.44 -3.64
N VAL A 184 -18.15 -4.22 -3.17
CA VAL A 184 -16.96 -4.18 -4.02
C VAL A 184 -16.68 -5.55 -4.64
N ALA A 185 -16.71 -6.63 -3.84
CA ALA A 185 -16.58 -8.00 -4.33
C ALA A 185 -17.69 -8.36 -5.33
N ARG A 186 -18.94 -7.99 -5.08
CA ARG A 186 -20.08 -8.25 -5.98
C ARG A 186 -19.94 -7.51 -7.31
N ARG A 187 -19.45 -6.27 -7.32
CA ARG A 187 -19.13 -5.52 -8.56
C ARG A 187 -17.92 -6.11 -9.30
N ALA A 188 -16.93 -6.62 -8.57
CA ALA A 188 -15.75 -7.28 -9.15
C ALA A 188 -16.11 -8.63 -9.79
N MET A 189 -17.03 -9.38 -9.17
CA MET A 189 -17.54 -10.67 -9.66
C MET A 189 -18.56 -10.53 -10.82
N SER A 190 -19.28 -9.42 -10.91
CA SER A 190 -20.26 -9.19 -12.01
C SER A 190 -19.64 -8.71 -13.32
N ARG A 191 -18.31 -8.60 -13.40
CA ARG A 191 -17.53 -8.23 -14.61
C ARG A 191 -16.57 -9.34 -15.02
N GLY A 192 -16.83 -10.58 -14.60
CA GLY A 192 -16.13 -11.79 -15.02
C GLY A 192 -16.95 -12.56 -16.03
#